data_AF-A0A258EN12-F1
#
_entry.id   AF-A0A258EN12-F1
#
_cell.length_a   1.000
_cell.length_b   1.000
_cell.length_c   1.000
_cell.angle_alpha   90.00
_cell.angle_beta   90.00
_cell.angle_gamma   90.00
#
_symmetry.space_group_name_H-M   'P 1'
#
loop_
_entity.id
_entity.type
_entity.pdbx_description
1 polymer ?
#
loop_
_entity_poly.entity_id
_entity_poly.type
_entity_poly.pdbx_seq_one_letter_code
_entity_poly.pdbx_strand_id
1 'polypeptide(L)'
;MQLLYAVLTGDLIGSSKAPRARLETTMENIAATARFFTEFTGEDTRFTRYRGDGWQMILSPAFFLRAVTMILARLKDGRLTA
;
A
#
# COMPACT_ATOMS: atom_id res chain seq x y z
N MET A 1 -11.36 -2.04 21.36
CA MET A 1 -9.91 -2.30 21.33
C MET A 1 -9.68 -3.49 20.41
N GLN A 2 -8.99 -3.31 19.29
CA GLN A 2 -8.73 -4.38 18.33
C GLN A 2 -7.55 -5.25 18.83
N LEU A 3 -7.82 -6.54 19.04
CA LEU A 3 -6.85 -7.52 19.58
C LEU A 3 -6.08 -8.28 18.50
N LEU A 4 -6.52 -8.19 17.23
CA LEU A 4 -5.94 -8.90 16.11
C LEU A 4 -5.74 -7.94 14.94
N TYR A 5 -4.52 -7.89 14.43
CA TYR A 5 -4.13 -7.09 13.26
C TYR A 5 -3.67 -8.01 12.14
N ALA A 6 -3.97 -7.61 10.91
CA ALA A 6 -3.32 -8.16 9.73
C ALA A 6 -2.20 -7.20 9.29
N VAL A 7 -1.01 -7.74 9.08
CA VAL A 7 0.11 -7.00 8.50
C VAL A 7 0.14 -7.31 7.01
N LEU A 8 -0.07 -6.31 6.17
CA LEU A 8 0.20 -6.40 4.76
C LEU A 8 1.60 -5.88 4.48
N THR A 9 2.43 -6.70 3.84
CA THR A 9 3.80 -6.38 3.47
C THR A 9 4.03 -6.79 2.03
N GLY A 10 4.94 -6.10 1.35
CA GLY A 10 5.24 -6.39 -0.03
C GLY A 10 6.47 -5.66 -0.53
N ASP A 11 6.83 -6.03 -1.76
CA ASP A 11 7.94 -5.47 -2.50
C ASP A 11 7.58 -5.31 -3.99
N LEU A 12 8.33 -4.52 -4.74
CA LEU A 12 8.02 -4.25 -6.15
C LEU A 12 8.87 -5.12 -7.10
N ILE A 13 8.20 -6.00 -7.83
CA ILE A 13 8.86 -6.85 -8.82
C ILE A 13 9.54 -5.99 -9.90
N GLY A 14 10.85 -6.20 -10.10
CA GLY A 14 11.64 -5.53 -11.15
C GLY A 14 12.03 -4.08 -10.86
N SER A 15 11.87 -3.62 -9.62
CA SER A 15 12.20 -2.26 -9.17
C SER A 15 13.65 -1.85 -9.42
N SER A 16 14.61 -2.77 -9.32
CA SER A 16 16.04 -2.51 -9.46
C SER A 16 16.44 -1.96 -10.83
N LYS A 17 15.62 -2.23 -11.86
CA LYS A 17 15.81 -1.74 -13.24
C LYS A 17 14.81 -0.65 -13.61
N ALA A 18 13.86 -0.33 -12.72
CA ALA A 18 12.83 0.65 -13.00
C ALA A 18 13.38 2.08 -12.85
N PRO A 19 12.92 3.05 -13.67
CA PRO A 19 13.21 4.45 -13.42
C PRO A 19 12.72 4.87 -12.03
N ARG A 20 13.52 5.64 -11.30
CA ARG A 20 13.18 6.12 -9.95
C ARG A 20 11.80 6.78 -9.89
N ALA A 21 11.43 7.58 -10.90
CA ALA A 21 10.12 8.20 -10.98
C ALA A 21 8.97 7.17 -10.93
N ARG A 22 9.12 6.04 -11.65
CA ARG A 22 8.11 4.97 -11.65
C ARG A 22 8.03 4.30 -10.29
N LEU A 23 9.17 4.09 -9.62
CA LEU A 23 9.21 3.55 -8.25
C LEU A 23 8.46 4.47 -7.28
N GLU A 24 8.73 5.78 -7.32
CA GLU A 24 8.07 6.75 -6.44
C GLU A 24 6.56 6.83 -6.71
N THR A 25 6.13 6.91 -7.97
CA THR A 25 4.69 6.90 -8.32
C THR A 25 4.00 5.62 -7.85
N THR A 26 4.67 4.47 -8.00
CA THR A 26 4.14 3.18 -7.57
C THR A 26 3.97 3.14 -6.05
N MET A 27 4.98 3.60 -5.31
CA MET A 27 4.93 3.66 -3.86
C MET A 27 3.86 4.64 -3.35
N GLU A 28 3.69 5.77 -4.03
CA GLU A 28 2.64 6.75 -3.71
C GLU A 28 1.24 6.16 -3.90
N ASN A 29 1.01 5.34 -4.93
CA ASN A 29 -0.27 4.64 -5.12
C ASN A 29 -0.58 3.66 -3.96
N ILE A 30 0.44 3.03 -3.40
CA ILE A 30 0.29 2.15 -2.23
C ILE A 30 0.03 2.99 -0.99
N ALA A 31 0.78 4.08 -0.77
CA ALA A 31 0.56 5.01 0.34
C ALA A 31 -0.83 5.65 0.30
N ALA A 32 -1.33 6.01 -0.89
CA ALA A 32 -2.69 6.51 -1.08
C ALA A 32 -3.75 5.46 -0.75
N THR A 33 -3.45 4.17 -0.88
CA THR A 33 -4.34 3.08 -0.45
C THR A 33 -4.40 3.03 1.07
N ALA A 34 -3.25 3.13 1.73
CA ALA A 34 -3.16 3.17 3.17
C ALA A 34 -3.93 4.38 3.76
N ARG A 35 -3.77 5.58 3.17
CA ARG A 35 -4.52 6.78 3.58
C ARG A 35 -6.03 6.61 3.43
N PHE A 36 -6.48 6.04 2.31
CA PHE A 36 -7.89 5.71 2.11
C PHE A 36 -8.43 4.81 3.23
N PHE A 37 -7.68 3.78 3.64
CA PHE A 37 -8.13 2.93 4.75
C PHE A 37 -8.12 3.66 6.09
N THR A 38 -7.14 4.52 6.36
CA THR A 38 -7.14 5.36 7.55
C THR A 38 -8.41 6.23 7.62
N GLU A 39 -8.79 6.87 6.52
CA GLU A 39 -10.01 7.67 6.42
C GLU A 39 -11.30 6.83 6.53
N PHE A 40 -11.31 5.65 5.89
CA PHE A 40 -12.47 4.78 5.84
C PHE A 40 -12.77 4.08 7.18
N THR A 41 -11.74 3.71 7.94
CA THR A 41 -11.89 2.96 9.19
C THR A 41 -11.71 3.81 10.44
N GLY A 42 -11.04 4.97 10.32
CA GLY A 42 -10.61 5.78 11.46
C GLY A 42 -9.39 5.23 12.20
N GLU A 43 -8.74 4.19 11.68
CA GLU A 43 -7.57 3.56 12.30
C GLU A 43 -6.29 3.83 11.48
N ASP A 44 -5.22 4.26 12.15
CA ASP A 44 -3.94 4.49 11.48
C ASP A 44 -3.33 3.17 10.97
N THR A 45 -3.17 3.10 9.64
CA THR A 45 -2.56 1.96 8.96
C THR A 45 -1.05 1.84 9.16
N ARG A 46 -0.40 2.85 9.76
CA ARG A 46 1.06 2.88 10.04
C ARG A 46 1.91 2.51 8.83
N PHE A 47 1.48 2.95 7.65
CA PHE A 47 2.19 2.67 6.41
C PHE A 47 3.65 3.09 6.52
N THR A 48 4.55 2.15 6.27
CA THR A 48 5.99 2.36 6.38
C THR A 48 6.66 1.79 5.14
N ARG A 49 7.42 2.64 4.43
CA ARG A 49 8.37 2.21 3.41
C ARG A 49 9.72 1.96 4.05
N TYR A 50 10.29 0.78 3.83
CA TYR A 50 11.63 0.43 4.31
C TYR A 50 12.57 0.26 3.12
N ARG A 51 13.41 1.28 2.86
CA ARG A 51 14.52 1.31 1.88
C ARG A 51 14.19 0.72 0.49
N GLY A 52 14.22 1.56 -0.55
CA GLY A 52 13.97 1.08 -1.91
C GLY A 52 12.48 0.84 -2.13
N ASP A 53 12.07 -0.40 -2.30
CA ASP A 53 10.72 -0.81 -2.71
C ASP A 53 9.93 -1.61 -1.66
N GLY A 54 10.57 -2.00 -0.56
CA GLY A 54 9.90 -2.69 0.54
C GLY A 54 8.93 -1.78 1.30
N TRP A 55 7.76 -2.31 1.65
CA TRP A 55 6.74 -1.57 2.40
C TRP A 55 5.87 -2.49 3.27
N GLN A 56 5.21 -1.91 4.27
CA GLN A 56 4.23 -2.59 5.11
C GLN A 56 3.14 -1.63 5.62
N MET A 57 1.99 -2.18 5.99
CA MET A 57 0.93 -1.50 6.74
C MET A 57 0.13 -2.48 7.61
N ILE A 58 -0.51 -1.96 8.64
CA ILE A 58 -1.41 -2.71 9.53
C ILE A 58 -2.87 -2.40 9.21
N LEU A 59 -3.72 -3.40 9.34
CA LEU A 59 -5.17 -3.30 9.08
C LEU A 59 -5.94 -4.19 10.04
N SER A 60 -7.24 -3.95 10.16
CA SER A 60 -8.16 -4.99 10.63
C SER A 60 -8.19 -6.17 9.64
N PRO A 61 -8.18 -7.44 10.11
CA PRO A 61 -8.21 -8.62 9.24
C PRO A 61 -9.38 -8.63 8.26
N ALA A 62 -10.52 -8.03 8.63
CA ALA A 62 -11.69 -7.91 7.77
C ALA A 62 -11.43 -7.11 6.48
N PHE A 63 -10.42 -6.24 6.47
CA PHE A 63 -10.08 -5.39 5.33
C PHE A 63 -8.88 -5.88 4.53
N PHE A 64 -8.20 -6.95 4.94
CA PHE A 64 -6.96 -7.42 4.31
C PHE A 64 -7.15 -7.69 2.81
N LEU A 65 -8.13 -8.53 2.45
CA LEU A 65 -8.37 -8.87 1.05
C LEU A 65 -8.78 -7.65 0.21
N ARG A 66 -9.58 -6.74 0.78
CA ARG A 66 -9.98 -5.50 0.11
C ARG A 66 -8.78 -4.60 -0.17
N ALA A 67 -7.89 -4.45 0.81
CA ALA A 67 -6.69 -3.65 0.66
C ALA A 67 -5.74 -4.22 -0.40
N VAL A 68 -5.48 -5.53 -0.38
CA VAL A 68 -4.67 -6.21 -1.41
C VAL A 68 -5.27 -6.01 -2.79
N THR A 69 -6.57 -6.23 -2.94
CA THR A 69 -7.26 -6.10 -4.23
C THR A 69 -7.18 -4.67 -4.75
N MET A 70 -7.38 -3.67 -3.89
CA MET A 70 -7.30 -2.27 -4.30
C MET A 70 -5.88 -1.87 -4.71
N ILE A 71 -4.86 -2.32 -3.97
CA ILE A 71 -3.45 -2.09 -4.36
C ILE A 71 -3.20 -2.69 -5.74
N LEU A 72 -3.49 -3.97 -5.95
CA LEU A 72 -3.26 -4.64 -7.23
C LEU A 72 -4.01 -3.97 -8.38
N ALA A 73 -5.24 -3.51 -8.17
CA ALA A 73 -6.02 -2.78 -9.16
C ALA A 73 -5.35 -1.45 -9.52
N ARG A 74 -4.93 -0.65 -8.53
CA ARG A 74 -4.22 0.62 -8.73
C ARG A 74 -2.88 0.46 -9.44
N LEU A 75 -2.15 -0.61 -9.11
CA LEU A 75 -0.89 -0.96 -9.77
C LEU A 75 -1.08 -1.38 -11.23
N LYS A 76 -2.20 -2.06 -11.54
CA LYS A 76 -2.53 -2.51 -12.90
C LYS A 76 -2.97 -1.35 -13.80
N ASP A 77 -3.73 -0.39 -13.27
CA ASP A 77 -4.25 0.74 -14.06
C ASP A 77 -3.14 1.71 -14.49
N GLY A 78 -2.12 1.92 -13.63
CA GLY A 78 -0.97 2.78 -13.94
C GLY A 78 -1.33 4.27 -14.15
N ARG A 79 -2.60 4.64 -13.96
CA ARG A 79 -3.15 6.00 -14.04
C ARG A 79 -3.97 6.28 -12.79
N LEU A 80 -3.37 6.88 -11.77
CA LEU A 80 -4.14 7.68 -10.83
C LEU A 80 -3.53 9.07 -10.78
N THR A 81 -4.30 9.96 -11.38
CA THR A 81 -4.12 11.39 -11.58
C THR A 81 -3.95 12.13 -10.26
N ALA A 82 -3.10 13.16 -10.34
CA ALA A 82 -3.06 14.30 -9.42
C ALA A 82 -4.43 14.97 -9.26
#